data_AF-A0A1U7NQ67-F1
#
_entry.id   AF-A0A1U7NQ67-F1
#
_cell.length_a   1.000
_cell.length_b   1.000
_cell.length_c   1.000
_cell.angle_alpha   90.00
_cell.angle_beta   90.00
_cell.angle_gamma   90.00
#
_symmetry.space_group_name_H-M   'P 1'
#
loop_
_entity.id
_entity.type
_entity.pdbx_description
1 polymer ?
#
loop_
_entity_poly.entity_id
_entity_poly.type
_entity_poly.pdbx_seq_one_letter_code
_entity_poly.pdbx_strand_id
1 'polypeptide(L)'
;MTIKMKANDSVFYVNDVPYPIESIEKIDILMEDKKFKGKTKPFVHQICGGATTIVAHALFEPSGYVGLRIRMKDQTIADYISKEPVYHNTDPYHKDMQVAEEIKRKLLKNQRLQKEKSNNSL
;
A
#
# COMPACT_ATOMS: atom_id res chain seq x y z
N MET A 1 9.58 3.00 -3.47
CA MET A 1 8.64 3.88 -4.17
C MET A 1 8.75 5.33 -3.79
N THR A 2 8.51 6.22 -4.75
CA THR A 2 7.94 7.55 -4.46
C THR A 2 6.62 7.65 -5.21
N ILE A 3 5.49 7.45 -4.51
CA ILE A 3 4.19 7.83 -5.10
C ILE A 3 4.11 9.35 -5.05
N LYS A 4 3.90 9.96 -6.22
CA LYS A 4 3.70 11.40 -6.35
C LYS A 4 2.30 11.66 -6.89
N MET A 5 1.62 12.65 -6.34
CA MET A 5 0.37 13.18 -6.89
C MET A 5 0.15 14.60 -6.35
N LYS A 6 -0.54 15.43 -7.13
CA LYS A 6 -1.06 16.71 -6.62
C LYS A 6 -2.46 16.50 -6.05
N ALA A 7 -2.93 17.46 -5.24
CA ALA A 7 -4.32 17.45 -4.81
C ALA A 7 -5.23 17.67 -6.02
N ASN A 8 -6.37 16.96 -6.07
CA ASN A 8 -7.37 17.07 -7.15
C ASN A 8 -6.87 16.64 -8.53
N ASP A 9 -5.76 15.89 -8.58
CA ASP A 9 -5.16 15.36 -9.79
C ASP A 9 -5.93 14.14 -10.30
N SER A 10 -5.97 13.93 -11.62
CA SER A 10 -6.59 12.75 -12.24
C SER A 10 -5.60 11.60 -12.42
N VAL A 11 -4.31 11.87 -12.21
CA VAL A 11 -3.22 10.93 -12.37
C VAL A 11 -2.38 10.88 -11.08
N PHE A 12 -1.84 9.71 -10.77
CA PHE A 12 -0.78 9.54 -9.79
C PHE A 12 0.42 8.85 -10.44
N TYR A 13 1.61 9.07 -9.90
CA TYR A 13 2.85 8.55 -10.46
C TYR A 13 3.47 7.54 -9.51
N VAL A 14 3.91 6.41 -10.05
CA VAL A 14 4.71 5.41 -9.34
C VAL A 14 6.03 5.28 -10.10
N ASN A 15 7.14 5.67 -9.47
CA ASN A 15 8.47 5.72 -10.12
C ASN A 15 8.42 6.48 -11.47
N ASP A 16 7.74 7.63 -11.45
CA ASP A 16 7.53 8.53 -12.59
C ASP A 16 6.69 7.94 -13.76
N VAL A 17 6.14 6.73 -13.60
CA VAL A 17 5.14 6.16 -14.52
C VAL A 17 3.74 6.64 -14.11
N PRO A 18 2.96 7.26 -15.03
CA PRO A 18 1.63 7.78 -14.74
C PRO A 18 0.55 6.68 -14.72
N TYR A 19 -0.39 6.81 -13.79
CA TYR A 19 -1.54 5.93 -13.64
C TYR A 19 -2.82 6.72 -13.38
N PRO A 20 -3.93 6.40 -14.06
CA PRO A 20 -5.19 7.11 -13.88
C PRO A 20 -5.84 6.75 -12.53
N ILE A 21 -6.19 7.76 -11.75
CA ILE A 21 -6.83 7.62 -10.42
C ILE A 21 -8.16 6.86 -10.49
N GLU A 22 -8.93 7.04 -11.57
CA GLU A 22 -10.22 6.37 -11.77
C GLU A 22 -10.12 4.86 -11.99
N SER A 23 -8.94 4.37 -12.38
CA SER A 23 -8.71 2.94 -12.59
C SER A 23 -8.52 2.16 -11.29
N ILE A 24 -8.29 2.86 -10.16
CA ILE A 24 -8.09 2.24 -8.85
C ILE A 24 -9.37 1.54 -8.41
N GLU A 25 -9.29 0.23 -8.18
CA GLU A 25 -10.39 -0.56 -7.63
C GLU A 25 -10.26 -0.75 -6.13
N LYS A 26 -9.03 -1.01 -5.65
CA LYS A 26 -8.77 -1.23 -4.22
C LYS A 26 -7.32 -0.94 -3.86
N ILE A 27 -7.12 -0.40 -2.66
CA ILE A 27 -5.81 -0.14 -2.07
C ILE A 27 -5.71 -0.92 -0.76
N ASP A 28 -4.81 -1.89 -0.72
CA ASP A 28 -4.48 -2.67 0.49
C ASP A 28 -3.17 -2.14 1.09
N ILE A 29 -3.13 -2.00 2.41
CA ILE A 29 -1.89 -1.81 3.17
C ILE A 29 -1.53 -3.17 3.74
N LEU A 30 -0.33 -3.66 3.42
CA LEU A 30 0.08 -5.03 3.68
C LEU A 30 1.49 -5.06 4.24
N MET A 31 1.81 -6.12 4.98
CA MET A 31 3.15 -6.41 5.49
C MET A 31 3.61 -7.74 4.92
N GLU A 32 4.71 -7.75 4.16
CA GLU A 32 5.30 -8.98 3.61
C GLU A 32 6.43 -9.50 4.50
N ASP A 33 6.48 -10.81 4.71
CA ASP A 33 7.59 -11.44 5.42
C ASP A 33 8.92 -11.16 4.70
N LYS A 34 9.91 -10.70 5.47
CA LYS A 34 11.22 -10.29 4.93
C LYS A 34 11.91 -11.36 4.09
N LYS A 35 11.64 -12.64 4.36
CA LYS A 35 12.24 -13.78 3.65
C LYS A 35 11.85 -13.83 2.17
N PHE A 36 10.73 -13.19 1.80
CA PHE A 36 10.13 -13.27 0.47
C PHE A 36 10.26 -11.99 -0.36
N LYS A 37 10.68 -10.86 0.23
CA LYS A 37 10.94 -9.62 -0.51
C LYS A 37 11.92 -9.88 -1.66
N GLY A 38 11.50 -9.55 -2.89
CA GLY A 38 12.29 -9.72 -4.11
C GLY A 38 12.40 -11.16 -4.63
N LYS A 39 11.88 -12.16 -3.92
CA LYS A 39 11.87 -13.56 -4.37
C LYS A 39 10.56 -13.96 -5.03
N THR A 40 9.46 -13.35 -4.61
CA THR A 40 8.13 -13.59 -5.16
C THR A 40 7.48 -12.28 -5.56
N LYS A 41 6.33 -12.36 -6.24
CA LYS A 41 5.51 -11.17 -6.47
C LYS A 41 5.21 -10.50 -5.11
N PRO A 42 5.24 -9.15 -5.02
CA PRO A 42 5.04 -8.46 -3.75
C PRO A 42 3.70 -8.78 -3.08
N PHE A 43 3.75 -8.90 -1.76
CA PHE A 43 2.64 -9.19 -0.85
C PHE A 43 1.90 -10.50 -1.14
N VAL A 44 2.61 -11.52 -1.62
CA VAL A 44 2.08 -12.90 -1.65
C VAL A 44 2.23 -13.55 -0.29
N HIS A 45 3.35 -13.30 0.40
CA HIS A 45 3.66 -13.92 1.70
C HIS A 45 3.45 -12.92 2.83
N GLN A 46 2.18 -12.66 3.15
CA GLN A 46 1.79 -11.64 4.10
C GLN A 46 1.90 -12.12 5.55
N ILE A 47 2.36 -11.23 6.44
CA ILE A 47 2.22 -11.40 7.88
C ILE A 47 0.81 -10.91 8.25
N CYS A 48 -0.14 -11.83 8.37
CA CYS A 48 -1.51 -11.51 8.82
C CYS A 48 -1.57 -11.44 10.34
N GLY A 49 -2.12 -10.37 10.92
CA GLY A 49 -2.38 -10.23 12.36
C GLY A 49 -3.65 -10.97 12.83
N GLY A 50 -3.76 -12.28 12.55
CA GLY A 50 -4.89 -13.14 12.96
C GLY A 50 -4.54 -14.10 14.10
N ALA A 51 -5.55 -14.67 14.77
CA ALA A 51 -5.39 -15.54 15.95
C ALA A 51 -4.49 -16.77 15.72
N THR A 52 -4.43 -17.29 14.49
CA THR A 52 -3.54 -18.39 14.08
C THR A 52 -2.06 -17.99 13.94
N THR A 53 -1.76 -16.69 13.90
CA THR A 53 -0.41 -16.15 13.80
C THR A 53 0.25 -15.99 15.19
N ILE A 54 -0.54 -16.02 16.27
CA ILE A 54 -0.11 -15.83 17.66
C ILE A 54 0.88 -16.93 18.11
N VAL A 55 0.68 -18.18 17.68
CA VAL A 55 1.54 -19.31 18.06
C VAL A 55 2.93 -19.29 17.39
N ALA A 56 3.03 -18.72 16.19
CA ALA A 56 4.32 -18.51 15.52
C ALA A 56 5.02 -17.22 15.97
N HIS A 57 4.26 -16.15 16.25
CA HIS A 57 4.76 -14.88 16.79
C HIS A 57 5.42 -15.02 18.17
N ALA A 58 4.94 -15.95 19.00
CA ALA A 58 5.50 -16.17 20.33
C ALA A 58 6.92 -16.78 20.33
N LEU A 59 7.35 -17.39 19.22
CA LEU A 59 8.67 -18.02 19.09
C LEU A 59 9.62 -17.25 18.16
N PHE A 60 9.08 -16.49 17.21
CA PHE A 60 9.86 -15.64 16.30
C PHE A 60 9.07 -14.36 16.06
N GLU A 61 9.57 -13.21 16.53
CA GLU A 61 9.01 -11.92 16.17
C GLU A 61 9.14 -11.73 14.65
N PRO A 62 8.04 -11.78 13.87
CA PRO A 62 8.16 -11.75 12.43
C PRO A 62 8.41 -10.31 12.01
N SER A 63 9.57 -10.11 11.39
CA SER A 63 9.93 -8.86 10.74
C SER A 63 9.57 -8.93 9.26
N GLY A 64 9.08 -7.82 8.73
CA GLY A 64 8.60 -7.72 7.38
C GLY A 64 8.67 -6.31 6.85
N TYR A 65 8.15 -6.12 5.65
CA TYR A 65 8.13 -4.83 4.97
C TYR A 65 6.69 -4.39 4.78
N VAL A 66 6.34 -3.22 5.34
CA VAL A 66 5.06 -2.56 5.11
C VAL A 66 5.07 -1.93 3.72
N GLY A 67 3.94 -2.01 3.03
CA GLY A 67 3.74 -1.25 1.81
C GLY A 67 2.31 -1.30 1.31
N LEU A 68 2.16 -0.93 0.04
CA LEU A 68 0.86 -0.74 -0.60
C LEU A 68 0.72 -1.70 -1.78
N ARG A 69 -0.47 -2.28 -1.91
CA ARG A 69 -0.91 -2.97 -3.12
C ARG A 69 -2.15 -2.27 -3.67
N ILE A 70 -2.00 -1.67 -4.84
CA ILE A 70 -3.04 -0.96 -5.57
C ILE A 70 -3.52 -1.88 -6.70
N ARG A 71 -4.73 -2.40 -6.57
CA ARG A 71 -5.43 -3.09 -7.67
C ARG A 71 -6.11 -2.05 -8.55
N MET A 72 -5.82 -2.13 -9.83
CA MET A 72 -6.47 -1.36 -10.88
C MET A 72 -7.21 -2.32 -11.82
N LYS A 73 -8.05 -1.79 -12.71
CA LYS A 73 -8.88 -2.57 -13.64
C LYS A 73 -8.10 -3.58 -14.50
N ASP A 74 -6.88 -3.23 -14.90
CA ASP A 74 -6.05 -3.97 -15.85
C ASP A 74 -4.78 -4.57 -15.23
N GLN A 75 -4.32 -4.03 -14.09
CA GLN A 75 -3.07 -4.46 -13.47
C GLN A 75 -3.06 -4.24 -11.95
N THR A 76 -2.06 -4.83 -11.29
CA THR A 76 -1.78 -4.57 -9.88
C THR A 76 -0.41 -3.92 -9.73
N ILE A 77 -0.37 -2.80 -9.03
CA ILE A 77 0.86 -2.11 -8.65
C ILE A 77 1.12 -2.41 -7.18
N ALA A 78 2.35 -2.74 -6.84
CA ALA A 78 2.75 -2.99 -5.46
C ALA A 78 4.15 -2.44 -5.21
N ASP A 79 4.36 -1.85 -4.03
CA ASP A 79 5.69 -1.43 -3.60
C ASP A 79 5.73 -1.28 -2.07
N TYR A 80 6.95 -1.25 -1.56
CA TYR A 80 7.27 -1.18 -0.14
C TYR A 80 7.53 0.27 0.29
N ILE A 81 7.02 0.60 1.48
CA ILE A 81 7.31 1.86 2.19
C ILE A 81 8.50 1.63 3.12
N SER A 82 8.51 0.51 3.83
CA SER A 82 9.62 0.10 4.67
C SER A 82 10.89 -0.07 3.83
N LYS A 83 11.92 0.72 4.17
CA LYS A 83 13.26 0.59 3.59
C LYS A 83 13.96 -0.66 4.14
N GLU A 84 13.88 -0.82 5.46
CA GLU A 84 14.41 -1.96 6.22
C GLU A 84 13.27 -2.81 6.78
N PRO A 85 13.51 -4.09 7.11
CA PRO A 85 12.51 -4.91 7.80
C PRO A 85 12.14 -4.27 9.14
N VAL A 86 10.83 -4.19 9.40
CA VAL A 86 10.27 -3.71 10.66
C VAL A 86 9.59 -4.86 11.40
N TYR A 87 9.64 -4.84 12.73
CA TYR A 87 8.91 -5.78 13.57
C TYR A 87 7.50 -5.25 13.82
N HIS A 88 6.52 -6.15 13.83
CA HIS A 88 5.13 -5.79 14.07
C HIS A 88 4.96 -5.07 15.43
N ASN A 89 4.09 -4.07 15.50
CA ASN A 89 3.83 -3.22 16.69
C ASN A 89 5.01 -2.41 17.24
N THR A 90 6.09 -2.24 16.46
CA THR A 90 7.17 -1.32 16.84
C THR A 90 6.95 0.10 16.29
N ASP A 91 7.63 1.09 16.86
CA ASP A 91 7.56 2.48 16.36
C ASP A 91 7.88 2.61 14.87
N PRO A 92 8.92 1.95 14.30
CA PRO A 92 9.15 1.94 12.86
C PRO A 92 7.98 1.39 12.05
N TYR A 93 7.35 0.31 12.53
CA TYR A 93 6.16 -0.24 11.89
C TYR A 93 5.00 0.75 11.89
N HIS A 94 4.71 1.39 13.03
CA HIS A 94 3.64 2.38 13.11
C HIS A 94 3.92 3.61 12.22
N LYS A 95 5.17 4.06 12.12
CA LYS A 95 5.57 5.14 11.21
C LYS A 95 5.32 4.76 9.76
N ASP A 96 5.75 3.57 9.33
CA ASP A 96 5.55 3.11 7.95
C ASP A 96 4.06 2.92 7.62
N MET A 97 3.27 2.39 8.56
CA MET A 97 1.82 2.28 8.42
C MET A 97 1.13 3.64 8.29
N GLN A 98 1.56 4.66 9.06
CA GLN A 98 1.03 6.01 8.94
C GLN A 98 1.30 6.61 7.56
N VAL A 99 2.53 6.47 7.04
CA VAL A 99 2.87 6.90 5.68
C VAL A 99 2.00 6.18 4.64
N ALA A 100 1.78 4.86 4.81
CA ALA A 100 0.92 4.08 3.93
C ALA A 100 -0.53 4.59 3.92
N GLU A 101 -1.08 4.85 5.11
CA GLU A 101 -2.42 5.37 5.29
C GLU A 101 -2.58 6.79 4.73
N GLU A 102 -1.56 7.65 4.83
CA GLU A 102 -1.59 8.98 4.22
C GLU A 102 -1.65 8.92 2.69
N ILE A 103 -0.83 8.07 2.08
CA ILE A 103 -0.82 7.87 0.62
C ILE A 103 -2.18 7.34 0.17
N LYS A 104 -2.69 6.30 0.83
CA LYS A 104 -4.01 5.71 0.56
C LYS A 104 -5.12 6.77 0.68
N ARG A 105 -5.13 7.56 1.75
CA ARG A 105 -6.11 8.65 1.94
C ARG A 105 -6.06 9.67 0.81
N LYS A 106 -4.87 10.08 0.36
CA LYS A 106 -4.71 11.03 -0.76
C LYS A 106 -5.25 10.46 -2.08
N LEU A 107 -4.91 9.21 -2.41
CA LEU A 107 -5.42 8.54 -3.62
C LEU A 107 -6.95 8.46 -3.61
N LEU A 108 -7.54 7.98 -2.52
CA LEU A 108 -9.00 7.85 -2.40
C LEU A 108 -9.71 9.20 -2.44
N LYS A 109 -9.13 10.24 -1.82
CA LYS A 109 -9.67 11.61 -1.88
C LYS A 109 -9.67 12.14 -3.31
N ASN A 110 -8.57 12.01 -4.03
CA ASN A 110 -8.51 12.43 -5.43
C ASN A 110 -9.52 11.64 -6.27
N GLN A 111 -9.65 10.33 -6.05
CA GLN A 111 -10.63 9.51 -6.75
C GLN A 111 -12.07 9.99 -6.55
N ARG A 112 -12.44 10.31 -5.31
CA ARG A 112 -13.76 10.87 -4.99
C ARG A 112 -13.99 12.20 -5.73
N LEU A 113 -13.02 13.11 -5.68
CA LEU A 113 -13.12 14.42 -6.33
C LEU A 113 -13.27 14.32 -7.86
N GLN A 114 -12.60 13.35 -8.50
CA GLN A 114 -12.79 13.12 -9.94
C GLN A 114 -14.20 12.61 -10.27
N LYS A 115 -14.73 11.68 -9.47
CA LYS A 115 -16.11 11.18 -9.64
C LYS A 115 -17.14 12.29 -9.49
N GLU A 116 -16.96 13.19 -8.52
CA GLU A 116 -17.85 14.35 -8.31
C GLU A 116 -17.83 15.34 -9.48
N LYS A 117 -16.66 15.62 -10.05
CA LYS A 117 -16.54 16.48 -11.25
C LYS A 117 -17.26 15.88 -12.45
N SER A 118 -17.09 14.58 -12.70
CA SER A 118 -17.73 13.90 -13.83
C SER A 118 -19.25 13.91 -13.69
N ASN A 119 -19.78 13.76 -12.48
CA ASN A 119 -21.22 13.78 -12.22
C ASN A 119 -21.85 15.17 -12.33
N ASN A 120 -21.09 16.24 -12.03
CA ASN A 120 -21.57 17.63 -12.10
C ASN A 120 -21.41 18.26 -13.49
N SER A 121 -20.84 17.52 -14.46
CA SER A 121 -20.64 17.97 -15.84
C SER A 121 -21.71 17.42 -16.81
N LEU A 122 -22.74 16.76 -16.25
CA LEU A 122 -23.93 16.24 -16.92
C LEU A 122 -25.15 17.06 -16.50
#